data_AF-A0A1E7ESZ4-F1
#
_entry.id   AF-A0A1E7ESZ4-F1
#
_cell.length_a   1.000
_cell.length_b   1.000
_cell.length_c   1.000
_cell.angle_alpha   90.00
_cell.angle_beta   90.00
_cell.angle_gamma   90.00
#
_symmetry.space_group_name_H-M   'P 1'
#
loop_
_entity.id
_entity.type
_entity.pdbx_description
1 polymer ?
#
loop_
_entity_poly.entity_id
_entity_poly.type
_entity_poly.pdbx_seq_one_letter_code
_entity_poly.pdbx_strand_id
1 'polypeptide(L)'
;MRAGTACISIPLLQSMSPDLVLAASSDQRCDPADPRCGADGKLLSDGEEKNRIKPIPRVTNKITHVVQLVVDVGERREEVGFLRFGLYGDDCPINVRAMIQFLTMIGITGVGKEQDEFENDIDVITQPVSLLFGGIVPSICPGQGVEFGVPSQNKAFAKSRGLVKAGNNFLPQSRPLSSQKEVSARTHTAAGLISVPEKGIGYGNGNGPIDEAYANAFLITASEESSELFDTKLHRRVIGQIIDNESMEFLARLASLPIQRNKGTPLLKVTVLDAGVQKVGASSTTPTTTKNKKK
;
A
#
# COMPACT_ATOMS: atom_id res chain seq x y z
N MET A 1 27.54 4.99 9.19
CA MET A 1 27.58 5.06 7.71
C MET A 1 26.16 4.94 7.18
N ARG A 2 25.71 5.91 6.39
CA ARG A 2 24.33 6.05 5.91
C ARG A 2 24.12 5.22 4.63
N ALA A 3 22.99 4.52 4.54
CA ALA A 3 22.41 4.05 3.29
C ALA A 3 20.89 4.24 3.36
N GLY A 4 20.38 5.24 2.64
CA GLY A 4 18.97 5.38 2.31
C GLY A 4 18.76 4.83 0.90
N THR A 5 17.80 3.93 0.73
CA THR A 5 17.59 3.20 -0.51
C THR A 5 16.57 3.95 -1.36
N ALA A 6 17.07 4.72 -2.33
CA ALA A 6 16.31 5.20 -3.48
C ALA A 6 16.28 4.10 -4.56
N CYS A 7 15.29 4.15 -5.46
CA CYS A 7 15.29 3.38 -6.70
C CYS A 7 16.65 3.52 -7.39
N ILE A 8 17.39 2.42 -7.51
CA ILE A 8 18.74 2.39 -8.06
C ILE A 8 18.64 2.56 -9.58
N SER A 9 19.11 3.70 -10.09
CA SER A 9 19.40 3.93 -11.51
C SER A 9 20.67 3.18 -11.91
N ILE A 10 20.58 2.34 -12.93
CA ILE A 10 21.74 1.69 -13.59
C ILE A 10 22.29 2.68 -14.64
N PRO A 11 23.60 3.01 -14.65
CA PRO A 11 24.15 3.86 -15.69
C PRO A 11 24.41 3.06 -16.97
N LEU A 12 23.74 3.45 -18.06
CA LEU A 12 24.10 3.06 -19.40
C LEU A 12 25.27 3.94 -19.84
N LEU A 13 26.42 3.33 -20.15
CA LEU A 13 27.56 4.01 -20.77
C LEU A 13 27.14 4.51 -22.15
N GLN A 14 27.07 5.84 -22.33
CA GLN A 14 27.10 6.46 -23.66
C GLN A 14 28.13 7.58 -23.70
N SER A 15 28.90 7.53 -24.79
CA SER A 15 29.95 8.41 -25.22
C SER A 15 29.49 9.87 -25.33
N MET A 16 30.42 10.77 -25.02
CA MET A 16 30.28 12.22 -25.11
C MET A 16 30.00 12.70 -26.54
N SER A 17 29.05 13.63 -26.67
CA SER A 17 29.04 14.71 -27.67
C SER A 17 28.44 15.97 -27.01
N PRO A 18 29.00 17.17 -27.23
CA PRO A 18 28.66 18.38 -26.48
C PRO A 18 27.53 19.21 -27.12
N ASP A 19 26.92 20.04 -26.28
CA ASP A 19 26.19 21.28 -26.58
C ASP A 19 25.02 21.22 -27.58
N LEU A 20 23.82 21.03 -27.01
CA LEU A 20 22.62 21.74 -27.44
C LEU A 20 21.84 22.18 -26.20
N VAL A 21 22.11 23.41 -25.76
CA VAL A 21 21.23 24.18 -24.88
C VAL A 21 19.93 24.42 -25.65
N LEU A 22 19.00 23.47 -25.56
CA LEU A 22 17.61 23.66 -25.93
C LEU A 22 16.86 24.01 -24.64
N ALA A 23 16.56 25.29 -24.51
CA ALA A 23 15.45 25.77 -23.70
C ALA A 23 14.17 25.07 -24.21
N ALA A 24 13.87 23.91 -23.64
CA ALA A 24 12.63 23.20 -23.93
C ALA A 24 11.48 23.99 -23.33
N SER A 25 10.54 24.32 -24.21
CA SER A 25 9.25 24.92 -23.94
C SER A 25 8.55 24.27 -22.75
N SER A 26 7.69 25.05 -22.11
CA SER A 26 6.56 24.59 -21.32
C SER A 26 5.61 23.74 -22.18
N ASP A 27 6.08 22.57 -22.63
CA ASP A 27 5.28 21.57 -23.32
C ASP A 27 4.12 21.21 -22.41
N GLN A 28 2.91 21.27 -22.98
CA GLN A 28 1.62 21.13 -22.31
C GLN A 28 1.58 19.89 -21.40
N ARG A 29 1.91 20.08 -20.12
CA ARG A 29 1.65 19.06 -19.11
C ARG A 29 0.15 18.95 -18.92
N CYS A 30 -0.36 17.74 -18.90
CA CYS A 30 -1.75 17.49 -18.55
C CYS A 30 -2.05 17.90 -17.11
N ASP A 31 -3.32 18.20 -16.85
CA ASP A 31 -3.81 18.31 -15.48
C ASP A 31 -3.65 16.96 -14.79
N PRO A 32 -2.93 16.86 -13.66
CA PRO A 32 -2.77 15.61 -12.92
C PRO A 32 -4.11 14.99 -12.49
N ALA A 33 -5.15 15.80 -12.31
CA ALA A 33 -6.49 15.34 -11.99
C ALA A 33 -7.21 14.71 -13.21
N ASP A 34 -6.74 14.94 -14.45
CA ASP A 34 -7.25 14.24 -15.63
C ASP A 34 -6.91 12.74 -15.52
N PRO A 35 -7.89 11.82 -15.58
CA PRO A 35 -7.66 10.38 -15.57
C PRO A 35 -6.70 9.90 -16.67
N ARG A 36 -6.65 10.63 -17.79
CA ARG A 36 -5.76 10.33 -18.92
C ARG A 36 -4.38 10.93 -18.77
N CYS A 37 -4.10 11.64 -17.68
CA CYS A 37 -2.75 12.15 -17.42
C CYS A 37 -1.84 11.02 -16.95
N GLY A 38 -0.84 10.68 -17.77
CA GLY A 38 0.12 9.62 -17.50
C GLY A 38 1.20 10.02 -16.49
N ALA A 39 2.00 9.02 -16.10
CA ALA A 39 3.07 9.20 -15.10
C ALA A 39 4.15 10.19 -15.54
N ASP A 40 4.31 10.39 -16.85
CA ASP A 40 5.23 11.35 -17.48
C ASP A 40 4.63 12.76 -17.61
N GLY A 41 3.39 12.97 -17.17
CA GLY A 41 2.68 14.24 -17.25
C GLY A 41 2.17 14.57 -18.64
N LYS A 42 2.01 13.57 -19.53
CA LYS A 42 1.40 13.70 -20.85
C LYS A 42 0.03 13.04 -20.90
N LEU A 43 -0.85 13.55 -21.77
CA LEU A 43 -2.11 12.88 -22.05
C LEU A 43 -1.85 11.58 -22.81
N LEU A 44 -2.58 10.56 -22.42
CA LEU A 44 -2.52 9.26 -23.06
C LEU A 44 -3.35 9.24 -24.33
N SER A 45 -2.90 8.42 -25.27
CA SER A 45 -3.73 8.03 -26.38
C SER A 45 -4.78 6.99 -25.95
N ASP A 46 -5.92 6.95 -26.65
CA ASP A 46 -7.02 6.01 -26.37
C ASP A 46 -6.58 4.53 -26.39
N GLY A 47 -5.54 4.20 -27.18
CA GLY A 47 -4.97 2.86 -27.24
C GLY A 47 -4.14 2.51 -26.01
N GLU A 48 -3.39 3.47 -25.46
CA GLU A 48 -2.60 3.28 -24.25
C GLU A 48 -3.48 3.16 -23.00
N GLU A 49 -4.58 3.91 -22.95
CA GLU A 49 -5.56 3.83 -21.87
C GLU A 49 -6.15 2.41 -21.75
N LYS A 50 -6.60 1.83 -22.86
CA LYS A 50 -7.18 0.47 -22.88
C LYS A 50 -6.17 -0.61 -22.52
N ASN A 51 -4.90 -0.45 -22.90
CA ASN A 51 -3.87 -1.46 -22.66
C ASN A 51 -3.36 -1.50 -21.20
N ARG A 52 -3.68 -0.47 -20.41
CA ARG A 52 -3.30 -0.37 -18.99
C ARG A 52 -4.15 -1.23 -18.08
N ILE A 53 -5.45 -1.33 -18.38
CA ILE A 53 -6.37 -2.15 -17.59
C ILE A 53 -6.04 -3.61 -17.88
N LYS A 54 -5.52 -4.30 -16.87
CA LYS A 54 -5.20 -5.73 -16.95
C LYS A 54 -6.39 -6.55 -16.48
N PRO A 55 -6.58 -7.79 -17.00
CA PRO A 55 -7.63 -8.66 -16.53
C PRO A 55 -7.43 -9.04 -15.06
N ILE A 56 -8.51 -9.37 -14.36
CA ILE A 56 -8.46 -9.90 -13.00
C ILE A 56 -7.59 -11.16 -12.98
N PRO A 57 -6.66 -11.30 -12.01
CA PRO A 57 -5.84 -12.50 -11.89
C PRO A 57 -6.68 -13.75 -11.73
N ARG A 58 -6.25 -14.82 -12.39
CA ARG A 58 -6.84 -16.13 -12.16
C ARG A 58 -6.65 -16.54 -10.69
N VAL A 59 -7.78 -16.78 -10.02
CA VAL A 59 -7.81 -17.31 -8.66
C VAL A 59 -7.14 -18.67 -8.66
N THR A 60 -6.11 -18.80 -7.84
CA THR A 60 -5.25 -20.01 -7.73
C THR A 60 -5.31 -20.60 -6.33
N ASN A 61 -5.47 -19.74 -5.32
CA ASN A 61 -5.60 -20.09 -3.93
C ASN A 61 -6.98 -19.68 -3.40
N LYS A 62 -7.40 -20.28 -2.29
CA LYS A 62 -8.72 -20.04 -1.71
C LYS A 62 -8.76 -18.67 -1.03
N ILE A 63 -9.72 -17.85 -1.42
CA ILE A 63 -9.96 -16.55 -0.77
C ILE A 63 -10.72 -16.78 0.53
N THR A 64 -10.11 -16.36 1.64
CA THR A 64 -10.66 -16.52 3.00
C THR A 64 -11.27 -15.24 3.55
N HIS A 65 -10.77 -14.08 3.10
CA HIS A 65 -11.22 -12.76 3.50
C HIS A 65 -11.28 -11.86 2.27
N VAL A 66 -12.25 -10.96 2.24
CA VAL A 66 -12.38 -9.90 1.25
C VAL A 66 -12.15 -8.57 1.97
N VAL A 67 -11.29 -7.74 1.38
CA VAL A 67 -10.98 -6.40 1.84
C VAL A 67 -11.56 -5.41 0.84
N GLN A 68 -12.09 -4.30 1.34
CA GLN A 68 -12.45 -3.13 0.53
C GLN A 68 -11.77 -1.90 1.11
N LEU A 69 -10.88 -1.27 0.34
CA LEU A 69 -10.28 0.03 0.66
C LEU A 69 -11.04 1.15 -0.03
N VAL A 70 -11.21 2.26 0.67
CA VAL A 70 -11.68 3.53 0.10
C VAL A 70 -10.48 4.46 0.01
N VAL A 71 -10.13 4.89 -1.19
CA VAL A 71 -8.94 5.68 -1.47
C VAL A 71 -9.33 7.00 -2.11
N ASP A 72 -8.76 8.07 -1.58
CA ASP A 72 -8.92 9.44 -2.05
C ASP A 72 -7.67 9.87 -2.81
N VAL A 73 -7.85 10.47 -3.98
CA VAL A 73 -6.80 11.04 -4.83
C VAL A 73 -7.01 12.55 -4.93
N GLY A 74 -6.00 13.30 -4.51
CA GLY A 74 -6.04 14.76 -4.38
C GLY A 74 -6.23 15.24 -2.94
N GLU A 75 -6.16 16.55 -2.72
CA GLU A 75 -6.30 17.14 -1.36
C GLU A 75 -7.74 17.48 -0.98
N ARG A 76 -8.68 17.45 -1.95
CA ARG A 76 -10.07 17.93 -1.78
C ARG A 76 -11.13 16.93 -2.24
N ARG A 77 -10.86 15.62 -2.19
CA ARG A 77 -11.78 14.60 -2.71
C ARG A 77 -12.12 14.80 -4.18
N GLU A 78 -11.09 15.06 -4.97
CA GLU A 78 -11.24 15.24 -6.41
C GLU A 78 -11.67 13.92 -7.06
N GLU A 79 -11.10 12.81 -6.59
CA GLU A 79 -11.43 11.47 -7.05
C GLU A 79 -11.42 10.48 -5.87
N VAL A 80 -12.51 9.74 -5.69
CA VAL A 80 -12.61 8.67 -4.68
C VAL A 80 -12.86 7.35 -5.40
N GLY A 81 -12.01 6.37 -5.15
CA GLY A 81 -12.12 5.04 -5.72
C GLY A 81 -12.08 3.92 -4.67
N PHE A 82 -12.43 2.73 -5.11
CA PHE A 82 -12.51 1.53 -4.28
C PHE A 82 -11.52 0.49 -4.79
N LEU A 83 -10.81 -0.16 -3.86
CA LEU A 83 -10.00 -1.35 -4.16
C LEU A 83 -10.51 -2.52 -3.36
N ARG A 84 -11.00 -3.54 -4.05
CA ARG A 84 -11.51 -4.79 -3.48
C ARG A 84 -10.59 -5.93 -3.83
N PHE A 85 -10.13 -6.65 -2.80
CA PHE A 85 -9.22 -7.77 -2.97
C PHE A 85 -9.46 -8.90 -1.97
N GLY A 86 -9.16 -10.11 -2.39
CA GLY A 86 -9.21 -11.32 -1.59
C GLY A 86 -7.85 -11.67 -0.98
N LEU A 87 -7.87 -12.24 0.23
CA LEU A 87 -6.68 -12.70 0.95
C LEU A 87 -6.65 -14.23 1.12
N TYR A 88 -5.47 -14.82 0.92
CA TYR A 88 -5.19 -16.25 0.98
C TYR A 88 -4.81 -16.69 2.41
N GLY A 89 -5.78 -16.65 3.33
CA GLY A 89 -5.54 -16.90 4.74
C GLY A 89 -5.17 -18.34 5.10
N ASP A 90 -5.49 -19.31 4.24
CA ASP A 90 -5.10 -20.71 4.44
C ASP A 90 -3.61 -20.92 4.06
N ASP A 91 -3.09 -20.16 3.08
CA ASP A 91 -1.72 -20.25 2.57
C ASP A 91 -0.72 -19.35 3.32
N CYS A 92 -1.15 -18.15 3.71
CA CYS A 92 -0.32 -17.16 4.41
C CYS A 92 -0.98 -16.66 5.72
N PRO A 93 -1.32 -17.55 6.67
CA PRO A 93 -2.09 -17.21 7.87
C PRO A 93 -1.47 -16.09 8.73
N ILE A 94 -0.15 -16.02 8.86
CA ILE A 94 0.54 -15.03 9.71
C ILE A 94 0.46 -13.65 9.04
N ASN A 95 0.85 -13.55 7.76
CA ASN A 95 0.82 -12.28 7.04
C ASN A 95 -0.61 -11.80 6.77
N VAL A 96 -1.57 -12.70 6.51
CA VAL A 96 -2.98 -12.33 6.34
C VAL A 96 -3.57 -11.83 7.65
N ARG A 97 -3.26 -12.47 8.79
CA ARG A 97 -3.67 -11.95 10.11
C ARG A 97 -3.09 -10.56 10.38
N ALA A 98 -1.81 -10.35 10.11
CA ALA A 98 -1.16 -9.04 10.26
C ALA A 98 -1.79 -8.00 9.33
N MET A 99 -2.11 -8.36 8.08
CA MET A 99 -2.81 -7.50 7.13
C MET A 99 -4.19 -7.08 7.67
N ILE A 100 -4.98 -8.02 8.18
CA ILE A 100 -6.30 -7.71 8.77
C ILE A 100 -6.16 -6.77 9.97
N GLN A 101 -5.18 -6.99 10.84
CA GLN A 101 -4.89 -6.10 11.97
C GLN A 101 -4.52 -4.70 11.50
N PHE A 102 -3.64 -4.60 10.49
CA PHE A 102 -3.21 -3.33 9.91
C PHE A 102 -4.33 -2.56 9.24
N LEU A 103 -5.30 -3.25 8.65
CA LEU A 103 -6.45 -2.68 7.94
C LEU A 103 -7.63 -2.32 8.85
N THR A 104 -7.57 -2.68 10.14
CA THR A 104 -8.66 -2.43 11.09
C THR A 104 -8.21 -1.47 12.18
N MET A 105 -9.16 -1.02 13.00
CA MET A 105 -8.89 -0.15 14.17
C MET A 105 -8.02 -0.82 15.24
N ILE A 106 -7.84 -2.15 15.17
CA ILE A 106 -6.98 -2.91 16.09
C ILE A 106 -5.53 -2.49 15.89
N GLY A 107 -5.08 -2.34 14.65
CA GLY A 107 -3.70 -2.05 14.30
C GLY A 107 -2.72 -3.19 14.60
N ILE A 108 -1.48 -3.02 14.17
CA ILE A 108 -0.36 -3.89 14.53
C ILE A 108 0.35 -3.30 15.76
N THR A 109 0.57 -4.15 16.76
CA THR A 109 1.46 -3.85 17.87
C THR A 109 2.84 -4.46 17.63
N GLY A 110 3.88 -3.68 17.95
CA GLY A 110 5.25 -4.15 17.97
C GLY A 110 5.47 -5.17 19.09
N VAL A 111 6.54 -5.95 18.97
CA VAL A 111 7.06 -6.78 20.05
C VAL A 111 8.52 -6.37 20.27
N GLY A 112 8.80 -5.65 21.34
CA GLY A 112 10.15 -5.17 21.62
C GLY A 112 10.39 -5.06 23.12
N LYS A 113 11.57 -5.48 23.56
CA LYS A 113 12.02 -5.34 24.95
C LYS A 113 12.02 -3.87 25.40
N GLU A 114 12.34 -2.96 24.49
CA GLU A 114 12.29 -1.52 24.76
C GLU A 114 10.86 -1.06 25.08
N GLN A 115 9.83 -1.64 24.47
CA GLN A 115 8.44 -1.33 24.83
C GLN A 115 8.08 -1.89 26.20
N ASP A 116 8.49 -3.10 26.53
CA ASP A 116 8.25 -3.68 27.87
C ASP A 116 8.97 -2.87 28.97
N GLU A 117 10.13 -2.28 28.66
CA GLU A 117 10.91 -1.44 29.58
C GLU A 117 10.30 -0.05 29.78
N PHE A 118 9.74 0.58 28.73
CA PHE A 118 9.13 1.92 28.80
C PHE A 118 7.62 1.91 29.08
N GLU A 119 6.92 0.78 28.94
CA GLU A 119 5.50 0.66 29.32
C GLU A 119 5.27 0.89 30.83
N ASN A 120 6.31 0.73 31.64
CA ASN A 120 6.29 1.03 33.07
C ASN A 120 6.59 2.51 33.40
N ASP A 121 6.99 3.31 32.41
CA ASP A 121 7.25 4.73 32.59
C ASP A 121 5.94 5.52 32.40
N ILE A 122 5.53 6.24 33.44
CA ILE A 122 4.18 6.81 33.62
C ILE A 122 3.79 7.81 32.51
N ASP A 123 4.75 8.28 31.72
CA ASP A 123 4.56 9.34 30.71
C ASP A 123 4.74 8.90 29.25
N VAL A 124 5.04 7.63 28.94
CA VAL A 124 5.24 7.19 27.55
C VAL A 124 3.94 6.72 26.91
N ILE A 125 3.62 7.28 25.74
CA ILE A 125 2.41 6.93 24.98
C ILE A 125 2.80 6.21 23.69
N THR A 126 2.20 5.05 23.47
CA THR A 126 2.34 4.30 22.22
C THR A 126 0.96 3.97 21.64
N GLN A 127 0.87 3.65 20.35
CA GLN A 127 -0.39 3.27 19.71
C GLN A 127 -0.18 2.18 18.65
N PRO A 128 -1.07 1.19 18.54
CA PRO A 128 -1.06 0.25 17.42
C PRO A 128 -1.10 0.96 16.06
N VAL A 129 -0.30 0.48 15.11
CA VAL A 129 -0.20 1.10 13.79
C VAL A 129 -1.28 0.53 12.88
N SER A 130 -2.13 1.40 12.34
CA SER A 130 -3.20 1.03 11.39
C SER A 130 -3.15 1.93 10.17
N LEU A 131 -3.47 1.38 9.01
CA LEU A 131 -3.62 2.11 7.75
C LEU A 131 -4.73 3.18 7.86
N LEU A 132 -5.73 2.99 8.72
CA LEU A 132 -6.82 3.96 8.92
C LEU A 132 -6.35 5.30 9.51
N PHE A 133 -5.24 5.29 10.26
CA PHE A 133 -4.78 6.48 11.00
C PHE A 133 -3.67 7.26 10.31
N GLY A 134 -3.33 6.93 9.07
CA GLY A 134 -2.23 7.61 8.37
C GLY A 134 -1.85 6.99 7.04
N GLY A 135 -2.70 6.09 6.53
CA GLY A 135 -2.46 5.34 5.32
C GLY A 135 -2.43 6.24 4.09
N ILE A 136 -1.39 6.07 3.29
CA ILE A 136 -1.24 6.73 2.00
C ILE A 136 -0.65 5.75 0.98
N VAL A 137 -0.53 6.20 -0.26
CA VAL A 137 0.38 5.63 -1.25
C VAL A 137 1.68 6.45 -1.22
N PRO A 138 2.74 6.00 -0.52
CA PRO A 138 3.99 6.76 -0.43
C PRO A 138 4.82 6.71 -1.72
N SER A 139 4.64 5.65 -2.51
CA SER A 139 5.43 5.34 -3.69
C SER A 139 4.60 4.57 -4.70
N ILE A 140 4.79 4.93 -5.97
CA ILE A 140 4.33 4.20 -7.14
C ILE A 140 5.59 3.89 -7.95
N CYS A 141 5.71 2.65 -8.39
CA CYS A 141 6.61 2.28 -9.48
C CYS A 141 5.76 2.30 -10.76
N PRO A 142 5.85 3.34 -11.61
CA PRO A 142 4.91 3.52 -12.72
C PRO A 142 4.82 2.29 -13.60
N GLY A 143 3.59 1.81 -13.82
CA GLY A 143 3.32 0.59 -14.60
C GLY A 143 3.73 -0.72 -13.93
N GLN A 144 4.37 -0.70 -12.76
CA GLN A 144 4.86 -1.91 -12.07
C GLN A 144 4.06 -2.25 -10.81
N GLY A 145 3.77 -1.26 -9.96
CA GLY A 145 3.02 -1.48 -8.73
C GLY A 145 2.82 -0.24 -7.89
N VAL A 146 1.88 -0.34 -6.96
CA VAL A 146 1.47 0.73 -6.04
C VAL A 146 1.72 0.27 -4.61
N GLU A 147 2.54 1.02 -3.86
CA GLU A 147 2.82 0.72 -2.46
C GLU A 147 1.83 1.43 -1.54
N PHE A 148 1.50 0.79 -0.43
CA PHE A 148 0.63 1.32 0.60
C PHE A 148 1.31 1.18 1.96
N GLY A 149 1.08 2.14 2.84
CA GLY A 149 1.51 2.06 4.22
C GLY A 149 1.34 3.36 4.99
N VAL A 150 1.99 3.39 6.15
CA VAL A 150 1.99 4.51 7.09
C VAL A 150 3.40 5.11 7.13
N PRO A 151 3.63 6.28 6.51
CA PRO A 151 4.98 6.83 6.35
C PRO A 151 5.67 7.21 7.66
N SER A 152 4.88 7.56 8.68
CA SER A 152 5.38 7.98 10.00
C SER A 152 4.36 7.64 11.05
N GLN A 153 4.76 6.84 12.05
CA GLN A 153 3.93 6.49 13.19
C GLN A 153 3.56 7.72 14.01
N ASN A 154 4.50 8.66 14.20
CA ASN A 154 4.29 9.91 14.91
C ASN A 154 3.20 10.77 14.24
N LYS A 155 3.27 10.94 12.92
CA LYS A 155 2.23 11.68 12.17
C LYS A 155 0.88 10.96 12.22
N ALA A 156 0.88 9.64 12.13
CA ALA A 156 -0.35 8.85 12.21
C ALA A 156 -1.02 8.97 13.60
N PHE A 157 -0.22 8.88 14.68
CA PHE A 157 -0.70 9.10 16.04
C PHE A 157 -1.29 10.50 16.19
N ALA A 158 -0.56 11.54 15.78
CA ALA A 158 -1.03 12.92 15.85
C ALA A 158 -2.36 13.10 15.12
N LYS A 159 -2.47 12.57 13.88
CA LYS A 159 -3.70 12.60 13.09
C LYS A 159 -4.86 11.90 13.78
N SER A 160 -4.63 10.72 14.38
CA SER A 160 -5.67 9.97 15.10
C SER A 160 -6.21 10.70 16.34
N ARG A 161 -5.41 11.61 16.91
CA ARG A 161 -5.75 12.43 18.07
C ARG A 161 -6.21 13.85 17.70
N GLY A 162 -6.28 14.18 16.40
CA GLY A 162 -6.59 15.55 15.96
C GLY A 162 -5.50 16.57 16.32
N LEU A 163 -4.26 16.12 16.52
CA LEU A 163 -3.11 16.94 16.87
C LEU A 163 -2.24 17.24 15.65
N VAL A 164 -1.50 18.35 15.70
CA VAL A 164 -0.51 18.70 14.66
C VAL A 164 0.76 17.85 14.78
N LYS A 165 1.13 17.46 16.00
CA LYS A 165 2.30 16.62 16.34
C LYS A 165 1.96 15.71 17.51
N ALA A 166 2.63 14.56 17.62
CA ALA A 166 2.33 13.56 18.66
C ALA A 166 2.74 14.00 20.09
N GLY A 167 3.59 15.02 20.20
CA GLY A 167 4.23 15.40 21.47
C GLY A 167 5.55 14.65 21.70
N ASN A 168 6.28 15.04 22.74
CA ASN A 168 7.60 14.46 23.06
C ASN A 168 7.49 13.07 23.73
N ASN A 169 6.32 12.75 24.25
CA ASN A 169 6.04 11.53 25.00
C ASN A 169 5.62 10.35 24.11
N PHE A 170 5.44 10.59 22.81
CA PHE A 170 5.07 9.53 21.87
C PHE A 170 6.31 8.72 21.46
N LEU A 171 6.23 7.41 21.67
CA LEU A 171 7.25 6.46 21.24
C LEU A 171 6.70 5.57 20.11
N PRO A 172 7.32 5.56 18.92
CA PRO A 172 6.94 4.64 17.84
C PRO A 172 7.06 3.19 18.27
N GLN A 173 6.11 2.36 17.82
CA GLN A 173 6.10 0.93 18.08
C GLN A 173 7.27 0.23 17.39
N SER A 174 7.83 -0.77 18.05
CA SER A 174 8.79 -1.70 17.47
C SER A 174 8.19 -2.45 16.28
N ARG A 175 9.03 -3.14 15.51
CA ARG A 175 8.58 -4.03 14.44
C ARG A 175 7.87 -5.24 15.05
N PRO A 176 6.86 -5.82 14.36
CA PRO A 176 6.21 -7.05 14.83
C PRO A 176 7.15 -8.25 14.66
N LEU A 177 6.74 -9.43 15.13
CA LEU A 177 7.49 -10.66 14.91
C LEU A 177 7.65 -10.93 13.40
N SER A 178 8.88 -11.24 12.99
CA SER A 178 9.19 -11.60 11.60
C SER A 178 8.42 -12.85 11.17
N SER A 179 7.77 -12.78 10.00
CA SER A 179 7.06 -13.90 9.37
C SER A 179 7.93 -14.69 8.38
N GLN A 180 9.27 -14.59 8.44
CA GLN A 180 10.18 -15.15 7.43
C GLN A 180 10.04 -16.67 7.19
N LYS A 181 9.40 -17.43 8.08
CA LYS A 181 9.14 -18.87 7.88
C LYS A 181 7.95 -19.18 6.96
N GLU A 182 7.06 -18.22 6.75
CA GLU A 182 5.90 -18.40 5.87
C GLU A 182 6.33 -18.42 4.39
N VAL A 183 5.59 -19.10 3.52
CA VAL A 183 5.90 -19.17 2.09
C VAL A 183 4.95 -18.24 1.33
N SER A 184 5.38 -17.69 0.20
CA SER A 184 4.50 -16.94 -0.69
C SER A 184 3.42 -17.86 -1.26
N ALA A 185 2.15 -17.41 -1.31
CA ALA A 185 1.07 -18.21 -1.89
C ALA A 185 1.32 -18.51 -3.38
N ARG A 186 1.97 -17.57 -4.09
CA ARG A 186 2.41 -17.69 -5.48
C ARG A 186 3.46 -16.62 -5.84
N THR A 187 3.97 -16.68 -7.06
CA THR A 187 4.87 -15.67 -7.66
C THR A 187 4.09 -14.48 -8.24
N HIS A 188 4.78 -13.36 -8.49
CA HIS A 188 4.18 -12.09 -8.94
C HIS A 188 3.94 -12.05 -10.47
N THR A 189 3.33 -13.09 -11.02
CA THR A 189 3.16 -13.29 -12.48
C THR A 189 1.92 -12.61 -13.07
N ALA A 190 1.33 -11.64 -12.39
CA ALA A 190 0.13 -10.93 -12.84
C ALA A 190 0.03 -9.55 -12.18
N ALA A 191 -0.66 -8.62 -12.83
CA ALA A 191 -1.16 -7.39 -12.18
C ALA A 191 -2.24 -7.73 -11.15
N GLY A 192 -2.57 -6.83 -10.22
CA GLY A 192 -3.61 -7.05 -9.21
C GLY A 192 -3.25 -8.05 -8.11
N LEU A 193 -1.98 -8.44 -7.94
CA LEU A 193 -1.54 -9.30 -6.83
C LEU A 193 -1.13 -8.46 -5.62
N ILE A 194 -1.59 -8.85 -4.43
CA ILE A 194 -1.29 -8.15 -3.17
C ILE A 194 -0.12 -8.84 -2.51
N SER A 195 0.92 -8.09 -2.16
CA SER A 195 2.09 -8.64 -1.51
C SER A 195 2.64 -7.82 -0.35
N VAL A 196 3.26 -8.50 0.59
CA VAL A 196 3.97 -7.92 1.74
C VAL A 196 5.46 -8.23 1.68
N PRO A 197 6.33 -7.50 2.39
CA PRO A 197 7.74 -7.85 2.52
C PRO A 197 7.91 -9.28 3.07
N GLU A 198 9.00 -9.98 2.71
CA GLU A 198 9.26 -11.36 3.12
C GLU A 198 9.22 -11.55 4.64
N LYS A 199 9.71 -10.57 5.41
CA LYS A 199 9.69 -10.61 6.88
C LYS A 199 8.36 -10.14 7.49
N GLY A 200 7.40 -9.73 6.66
CA GLY A 200 6.08 -9.25 7.06
C GLY A 200 5.92 -7.72 7.02
N ILE A 201 4.71 -7.26 7.35
CA ILE A 201 4.39 -5.83 7.48
C ILE A 201 5.28 -5.21 8.57
N GLY A 202 5.81 -4.02 8.30
CA GLY A 202 6.78 -3.37 9.19
C GLY A 202 8.24 -3.65 8.83
N TYR A 203 8.52 -4.42 7.77
CA TYR A 203 9.87 -4.73 7.29
C TYR A 203 10.19 -4.21 5.88
N GLY A 204 9.26 -3.49 5.23
CA GLY A 204 9.44 -3.00 3.86
C GLY A 204 10.56 -1.98 3.71
N ASN A 205 10.90 -1.29 4.80
CA ASN A 205 11.99 -0.30 4.83
C ASN A 205 13.29 -0.84 5.48
N GLY A 206 13.49 -2.17 5.50
CA GLY A 206 14.74 -2.78 5.98
C GLY A 206 15.15 -2.33 7.38
N ASN A 207 16.35 -1.76 7.54
CA ASN A 207 16.86 -1.19 8.81
C ASN A 207 16.60 0.33 8.94
N GLY A 208 15.62 0.88 8.21
CA GLY A 208 15.23 2.27 8.32
C GLY A 208 14.69 2.66 9.71
N PRO A 209 14.43 3.97 9.93
CA PRO A 209 13.95 4.49 11.20
C PRO A 209 12.70 3.75 11.67
N ILE A 210 12.57 3.52 12.99
CA ILE A 210 11.43 2.79 13.53
C ILE A 210 10.10 3.52 13.25
N ASP A 211 10.11 4.85 13.27
CA ASP A 211 8.95 5.67 12.93
C ASP A 211 8.42 5.41 11.51
N GLU A 212 9.29 4.96 10.59
CA GLU A 212 8.96 4.72 9.18
C GLU A 212 8.87 3.22 8.85
N ALA A 213 8.85 2.34 9.86
CA ALA A 213 8.87 0.88 9.66
C ALA A 213 7.71 0.38 8.79
N TYR A 214 6.55 1.04 8.87
CA TYR A 214 5.31 0.68 8.19
C TYR A 214 5.08 1.47 6.89
N ALA A 215 6.07 2.25 6.42
CA ALA A 215 5.92 3.06 5.21
C ALA A 215 5.59 2.21 3.98
N ASN A 216 6.28 1.08 3.79
CA ASN A 216 6.09 0.18 2.65
C ASN A 216 5.45 -1.14 3.12
N ALA A 217 4.25 -1.05 3.69
CA ALA A 217 3.57 -2.16 4.35
C ALA A 217 3.14 -3.26 3.37
N PHE A 218 2.50 -2.88 2.25
CA PHE A 218 2.13 -3.80 1.19
C PHE A 218 2.16 -3.13 -0.18
N LEU A 219 2.09 -3.95 -1.23
CA LEU A 219 2.13 -3.52 -2.63
C LEU A 219 1.04 -4.24 -3.39
N ILE A 220 0.47 -3.57 -4.38
CA ILE A 220 -0.40 -4.16 -5.40
C ILE A 220 0.32 -4.06 -6.74
N THR A 221 0.55 -5.20 -7.42
CA THR A 221 1.23 -5.21 -8.73
C THR A 221 0.36 -4.57 -9.79
N ALA A 222 0.92 -3.78 -10.70
CA ALA A 222 0.23 -3.20 -11.85
C ALA A 222 0.61 -3.88 -13.18
N SER A 223 1.66 -4.71 -13.18
CA SER A 223 2.11 -5.49 -14.34
C SER A 223 2.70 -6.83 -13.92
N GLU A 224 2.63 -7.80 -14.82
CA GLU A 224 3.27 -9.12 -14.71
C GLU A 224 4.80 -9.07 -14.96
N GLU A 225 5.26 -8.06 -15.70
CA GLU A 225 6.67 -7.89 -16.08
C GLU A 225 7.57 -7.57 -14.87
N SER A 226 6.97 -7.28 -13.72
CA SER A 226 7.67 -6.93 -12.49
C SER A 226 7.91 -8.11 -11.55
N SER A 227 7.64 -9.34 -11.99
CA SER A 227 7.82 -10.54 -11.16
C SER A 227 9.24 -10.65 -10.62
N GLU A 228 10.27 -10.48 -11.47
CA GLU A 228 11.67 -10.55 -11.04
C GLU A 228 12.00 -9.48 -9.97
N LEU A 229 11.51 -8.25 -10.16
CA LEU A 229 11.72 -7.16 -9.21
C LEU A 229 11.14 -7.50 -7.83
N PHE A 230 9.92 -8.00 -7.78
CA PHE A 230 9.22 -8.25 -6.52
C PHE A 230 9.61 -9.56 -5.85
N ASP A 231 9.80 -10.63 -6.62
CA ASP A 231 10.16 -11.95 -6.10
C ASP A 231 11.64 -12.01 -5.67
N THR A 232 12.55 -11.43 -6.47
CA THR A 232 13.99 -11.65 -6.29
C THR A 232 14.74 -10.46 -5.71
N LYS A 233 14.41 -9.22 -6.09
CA LYS A 233 15.16 -8.03 -5.65
C LYS A 233 14.59 -7.42 -4.39
N LEU A 234 13.26 -7.34 -4.30
CA LEU A 234 12.55 -6.76 -3.16
C LEU A 234 12.04 -7.80 -2.16
N HIS A 235 12.19 -9.09 -2.47
CA HIS A 235 11.79 -10.21 -1.62
C HIS A 235 10.40 -10.01 -1.01
N ARG A 236 9.37 -10.05 -1.85
CA ARG A 236 7.97 -9.89 -1.45
C ARG A 236 7.22 -11.22 -1.55
N ARG A 237 6.12 -11.33 -0.80
CA ARG A 237 5.25 -12.51 -0.78
C ARG A 237 3.83 -12.13 -1.15
N VAL A 238 3.28 -12.82 -2.14
CA VAL A 238 1.89 -12.69 -2.54
C VAL A 238 1.01 -13.33 -1.48
N ILE A 239 0.06 -12.56 -0.96
CA ILE A 239 -0.90 -12.96 0.07
C ILE A 239 -2.36 -12.77 -0.37
N GLY A 240 -2.59 -12.27 -1.59
CA GLY A 240 -3.93 -12.00 -2.09
C GLY A 240 -3.97 -11.55 -3.55
N GLN A 241 -5.16 -11.23 -4.04
CA GLN A 241 -5.39 -10.67 -5.37
C GLN A 241 -6.64 -9.79 -5.43
N ILE A 242 -6.69 -8.86 -6.38
CA ILE A 242 -7.92 -8.13 -6.76
C ILE A 242 -8.97 -9.11 -7.28
N ILE A 243 -10.25 -8.78 -7.05
CA ILE A 243 -11.38 -9.69 -7.31
C ILE A 243 -12.46 -9.11 -8.24
N ASP A 244 -12.37 -7.83 -8.63
CA ASP A 244 -13.33 -7.21 -9.55
C ASP A 244 -12.66 -6.25 -10.55
N ASN A 245 -13.41 -5.88 -11.59
CA ASN A 245 -12.89 -5.10 -12.72
C ASN A 245 -12.72 -3.63 -12.32
N GLU A 246 -13.66 -3.09 -11.54
CA GLU A 246 -13.64 -1.71 -11.07
C GLU A 246 -12.36 -1.43 -10.26
N SER A 247 -11.92 -2.39 -9.44
CA SER A 247 -10.66 -2.29 -8.71
C SER A 247 -9.44 -2.40 -9.61
N MET A 248 -9.50 -3.19 -10.69
CA MET A 248 -8.40 -3.26 -11.68
C MET A 248 -8.26 -1.96 -12.47
N GLU A 249 -9.39 -1.33 -12.85
CA GLU A 249 -9.42 -0.02 -13.49
C GLU A 249 -8.85 1.06 -12.58
N PHE A 250 -9.31 1.08 -11.33
CA PHE A 250 -8.83 2.06 -10.35
C PHE A 250 -7.36 1.84 -9.98
N LEU A 251 -6.90 0.59 -9.90
CA LEU A 251 -5.48 0.28 -9.76
C LEU A 251 -4.65 0.82 -10.93
N ALA A 252 -5.12 0.65 -12.17
CA ALA A 252 -4.44 1.17 -13.35
C ALA A 252 -4.34 2.70 -13.30
N ARG A 253 -5.40 3.38 -12.83
CA ARG A 253 -5.38 4.82 -12.56
C ARG A 253 -4.31 5.18 -11.52
N LEU A 254 -4.31 4.54 -10.36
CA LEU A 254 -3.33 4.79 -9.30
C LEU A 254 -1.88 4.57 -9.78
N ALA A 255 -1.62 3.47 -10.48
CA ALA A 255 -0.29 3.12 -10.98
C ALA A 255 0.22 4.07 -12.08
N SER A 256 -0.65 4.92 -12.60
CA SER A 256 -0.35 5.86 -13.67
C SER A 256 -0.30 7.32 -13.25
N LEU A 257 -0.54 7.61 -11.97
CA LEU A 257 -0.51 8.98 -11.48
C LEU A 257 0.86 9.64 -11.80
N PRO A 258 0.88 10.92 -12.21
CA PRO A 258 2.11 11.68 -12.35
C PRO A 258 2.94 11.60 -11.06
N ILE A 259 4.26 11.42 -11.18
CA ILE A 259 5.15 11.30 -10.02
C ILE A 259 5.99 12.56 -9.81
N GLN A 260 6.34 12.83 -8.55
CA GLN A 260 7.34 13.83 -8.20
C GLN A 260 8.73 13.38 -8.69
N ARG A 261 9.52 14.32 -9.22
CA ARG A 261 10.84 14.04 -9.82
C ARG A 261 11.68 13.11 -8.93
N ASN A 262 12.02 11.93 -9.48
CA ASN A 262 12.97 10.94 -8.94
C ASN A 262 12.60 10.20 -7.66
N LYS A 263 11.35 10.25 -7.17
CA LYS A 263 10.99 9.64 -5.87
C LYS A 263 9.88 8.60 -5.89
N GLY A 264 9.23 8.35 -7.02
CA GLY A 264 8.08 7.45 -7.11
C GLY A 264 6.84 7.95 -6.35
N THR A 265 6.97 8.96 -5.49
CA THR A 265 5.83 9.58 -4.80
C THR A 265 4.89 10.26 -5.80
N PRO A 266 3.59 9.95 -5.78
CA PRO A 266 2.64 10.61 -6.65
C PRO A 266 2.60 12.14 -6.42
N LEU A 267 2.35 12.88 -7.50
CA LEU A 267 2.20 14.32 -7.50
C LEU A 267 0.92 14.72 -6.77
N LEU A 268 -0.17 13.99 -7.02
CA LEU A 268 -1.40 14.08 -6.25
C LEU A 268 -1.27 13.28 -4.95
N LYS A 269 -1.73 13.86 -3.85
CA LYS A 269 -1.76 13.15 -2.57
C LYS A 269 -2.80 12.04 -2.63
N VAL A 270 -2.38 10.80 -2.36
CA VAL A 270 -3.29 9.65 -2.33
C VAL A 270 -3.41 9.17 -0.88
N THR A 271 -4.62 9.17 -0.32
CA THR A 271 -4.86 8.79 1.07
C THR A 271 -5.87 7.66 1.18
N VAL A 272 -5.68 6.78 2.15
CA VAL A 272 -6.67 5.76 2.51
C VAL A 272 -7.64 6.39 3.50
N LEU A 273 -8.93 6.43 3.12
CA LEU A 273 -10.00 6.99 3.95
C LEU A 273 -10.59 5.96 4.89
N ASP A 274 -10.83 4.75 4.37
CA ASP A 274 -11.49 3.68 5.10
C ASP A 274 -11.06 2.30 4.57
N ALA A 275 -11.27 1.27 5.39
CA ALA A 275 -10.97 -0.12 5.08
C ALA A 275 -11.97 -1.06 5.77
N GLY A 276 -12.66 -1.87 4.98
CA GLY A 276 -13.55 -2.94 5.46
C GLY A 276 -12.92 -4.31 5.23
N VAL A 277 -13.08 -5.22 6.20
CA VAL A 277 -12.65 -6.62 6.08
C VAL A 277 -13.82 -7.54 6.38
N GLN A 278 -14.11 -8.48 5.47
CA GLN A 278 -15.16 -9.48 5.62
C GLN A 278 -14.57 -10.89 5.49
N LYS A 279 -14.92 -11.79 6.42
CA LYS A 279 -14.57 -13.21 6.32
C LYS A 279 -15.52 -13.93 5.37
N VAL A 280 -14.99 -14.68 4.41
CA VAL A 280 -15.77 -15.45 3.44
C VAL A 280 -16.43 -16.65 4.17
N GLY A 281 -17.74 -16.82 3.99
CA GLY A 281 -18.50 -17.92 4.58
C GLY A 281 -19.10 -17.66 5.98
N ALA A 282 -18.89 -16.47 6.56
CA ALA A 282 -19.67 -16.04 7.72
C ALA A 282 -21.02 -15.47 7.24
N SER A 283 -22.05 -16.32 7.12
CA SER A 283 -23.41 -15.81 6.92
C SER A 283 -23.78 -14.95 8.13
N SER A 284 -24.15 -13.69 7.91
CA SER A 284 -24.80 -12.88 8.92
C SER A 284 -26.13 -13.52 9.29
N THR A 285 -26.18 -14.24 10.40
CA THR A 285 -27.44 -14.71 11.00
C THR A 285 -28.15 -13.49 11.56
N THR A 286 -29.02 -12.88 10.76
CA THR A 286 -29.96 -11.86 11.25
C THR A 286 -30.89 -12.54 12.25
N PRO A 287 -30.99 -12.10 13.52
CA PRO A 287 -31.96 -12.65 14.45
C PRO A 287 -33.36 -12.28 13.94
N THR A 288 -34.08 -13.28 13.43
CA THR A 288 -35.48 -13.11 13.05
C THR A 288 -36.28 -13.04 14.34
N THR A 289 -36.69 -11.83 14.71
CA THR A 289 -37.62 -11.59 15.82
C THR A 289 -38.93 -12.32 15.56
N THR A 290 -39.10 -13.48 16.20
CA THR A 290 -40.36 -14.23 16.18
C THR A 290 -41.40 -13.41 16.95
N LYS A 291 -42.30 -12.73 16.22
CA LYS A 291 -43.51 -12.14 16.80
C LYS A 291 -44.41 -13.28 17.31
N ASN A 292 -44.39 -13.53 18.62
CA ASN A 292 -45.39 -14.35 19.28
C ASN A 292 -46.75 -13.64 19.19
N LYS A 293 -47.66 -14.23 18.40
CA LYS A 293 -49.07 -13.87 18.36
C LYS A 293 -49.78 -14.64 19.48
N LYS A 294 -50.08 -13.97 20.60
CA LYS A 294 -50.96 -14.53 21.64
C LYS A 294 -52.41 -14.49 21.15
N LYS A 295 -53.09 -15.61 21.32
CA LYS A 295 -54.55 -15.75 21.29
C LYS A 295 -55.17 -15.06 22.50
#